data_AF-A0A935AB44-F1
#
_entry.id   AF-A0A935AB44-F1
#
_cell.length_a   1.000
_cell.length_b   1.000
_cell.length_c   1.000
_cell.angle_alpha   90.00
_cell.angle_beta   90.00
_cell.angle_gamma   90.00
#
_symmetry.space_group_name_H-M   'P 1'
#
loop_
_entity.id
_entity.type
_entity.pdbx_description
1 polymer ?
#
loop_
_entity_poly.entity_id
_entity_poly.type
_entity_poly.pdbx_seq_one_letter_code
_entity_poly.pdbx_strand_id
1 'polypeptide(L)'
;MYEIYMEQAESKAVSESQVEAIARDEYKAFPESSPSLRRYVRATFFSGLGGSDRTASRALAESVLEKLRSGESFEELAQKYSDDPGSGKRGGDLGMKPKGTMVPEFEAVAFAMKKPGELSGIVETNFGLHHPFRRASGAGAASLR
;
A
#
# COMPACT_ATOMS: atom_id res chain seq x y z
N MET A 1 13.69 -9.62 -13.21
CA MET A 1 12.29 -10.11 -13.33
C MET A 1 12.21 -11.59 -13.68
N TYR A 2 13.11 -12.13 -14.51
CA TYR A 2 13.29 -13.59 -14.68
C TYR A 2 14.22 -14.22 -13.61
N GLU A 3 15.23 -13.48 -13.15
CA GLU A 3 16.27 -14.02 -12.25
C GLU A 3 15.75 -14.41 -10.85
N ILE A 4 14.72 -13.72 -10.33
CA ILE A 4 14.14 -14.03 -9.00
C ILE A 4 13.26 -15.29 -9.04
N TYR A 5 12.77 -15.68 -10.22
CA TYR A 5 11.96 -16.89 -10.39
C TYR A 5 12.80 -18.18 -10.45
N MET A 6 14.07 -18.10 -10.84
CA MET A 6 14.92 -19.28 -10.98
C MET A 6 15.53 -19.74 -9.65
N GLU A 7 15.84 -18.82 -8.74
CA GLU A 7 16.53 -19.15 -7.48
C GLU A 7 15.66 -19.97 -6.50
N GLN A 8 14.32 -19.84 -6.59
CA GLN A 8 13.38 -20.65 -5.79
C GLN A 8 13.00 -21.98 -6.47
N ALA A 9 13.19 -22.08 -7.80
CA ALA A 9 12.90 -23.27 -8.59
C ALA A 9 13.99 -24.36 -8.47
N GLU A 10 15.21 -23.98 -8.10
CA GLU A 10 16.33 -24.94 -7.97
C GLU A 10 16.18 -25.89 -6.77
N SER A 11 15.31 -25.62 -5.80
CA SER A 11 15.19 -26.45 -4.58
C SER A 11 14.10 -27.54 -4.62
N LYS A 12 13.18 -27.51 -5.60
CA LYS A 12 12.18 -28.57 -5.80
C LYS A 12 11.86 -28.69 -7.29
N ALA A 13 12.12 -29.87 -7.84
CA ALA A 13 11.95 -30.24 -9.25
C ALA A 13 10.50 -30.11 -9.75
N VAL A 14 10.04 -28.87 -9.95
CA VAL A 14 8.73 -28.54 -10.51
C VAL A 14 8.98 -27.80 -11.81
N SER A 15 8.44 -28.33 -12.92
CA SER A 15 8.63 -27.70 -14.23
C SER A 15 7.89 -26.38 -14.32
N GLU A 16 8.37 -25.47 -15.17
CA GLU A 16 7.75 -24.16 -15.41
C GLU A 16 6.24 -24.28 -15.76
N SER A 17 5.88 -25.32 -16.52
CA SER A 17 4.50 -25.67 -16.86
C SER A 17 3.65 -26.12 -15.67
N GLN A 18 4.25 -26.78 -14.68
CA GLN A 18 3.56 -27.19 -13.44
C GLN A 18 3.37 -26.00 -12.51
N VAL A 19 4.35 -25.08 -12.44
CA VAL A 19 4.22 -23.82 -11.69
C VAL A 19 3.06 -22.99 -12.26
N GLU A 20 2.95 -22.88 -13.58
CA GLU A 20 1.89 -22.10 -14.22
C GLU A 20 0.51 -22.75 -14.06
N ALA A 21 0.41 -24.08 -14.10
CA ALA A 21 -0.83 -24.80 -13.87
C ALA A 21 -1.31 -24.68 -12.41
N ILE A 22 -0.39 -24.85 -11.45
CA ILE A 22 -0.69 -24.72 -10.01
C ILE A 22 -1.12 -23.28 -9.70
N ALA A 23 -0.39 -22.28 -10.21
CA ALA A 23 -0.75 -20.88 -10.01
C ALA A 23 -2.13 -20.52 -10.60
N ARG A 24 -2.46 -21.09 -11.78
CA ARG A 24 -3.73 -20.87 -12.47
C ARG A 24 -4.91 -21.50 -11.72
N ASP A 25 -4.74 -22.69 -11.20
CA ASP A 25 -5.82 -23.41 -10.50
C ASP A 25 -6.03 -22.88 -9.09
N GLU A 26 -4.97 -22.48 -8.39
CA GLU A 26 -5.06 -21.79 -7.11
C GLU A 26 -5.75 -20.41 -7.24
N TYR A 27 -5.45 -19.67 -8.32
CA TYR A 27 -6.08 -18.39 -8.63
C TYR A 27 -7.59 -18.50 -8.88
N LYS A 28 -8.04 -19.59 -9.53
CA LYS A 28 -9.47 -19.84 -9.79
C LYS A 28 -10.24 -20.26 -8.55
N ALA A 29 -9.60 -21.05 -7.68
CA ALA A 29 -10.27 -21.62 -6.51
C ALA A 29 -10.41 -20.60 -5.36
N PHE A 30 -9.43 -19.71 -5.19
CA PHE A 30 -9.44 -18.72 -4.11
C PHE A 30 -8.84 -17.37 -4.53
N PRO A 31 -9.56 -16.57 -5.33
CA PRO A 31 -9.05 -15.27 -5.81
C PRO A 31 -8.72 -14.29 -4.67
N GLU A 32 -9.35 -14.46 -3.50
CA GLU A 32 -9.17 -13.63 -2.30
C GLU A 32 -8.01 -14.10 -1.38
N SER A 33 -7.60 -15.37 -1.41
CA SER A 33 -6.61 -15.92 -0.47
C SER A 33 -5.26 -16.22 -1.11
N SER A 34 -5.01 -15.77 -2.34
CA SER A 34 -3.75 -16.06 -3.00
C SER A 34 -2.58 -15.36 -2.27
N PRO A 35 -1.61 -16.09 -1.72
CA PRO A 35 -0.39 -15.55 -1.09
C PRO A 35 0.47 -14.73 -2.06
N SER A 36 0.14 -14.75 -3.36
CA SER A 36 0.81 -14.02 -4.42
C SER A 36 0.35 -12.57 -4.59
N LEU A 37 -0.79 -12.16 -4.01
CA LEU A 37 -1.32 -10.82 -4.26
C LEU A 37 -0.43 -9.77 -3.58
N ARG A 38 0.36 -9.09 -4.42
CA ARG A 38 1.25 -8.00 -4.04
C ARG A 38 0.79 -6.70 -4.66
N ARG A 39 1.01 -5.59 -3.96
CA ARG A 39 0.56 -4.27 -4.42
C ARG A 39 1.50 -3.18 -3.98
N TYR A 40 1.72 -2.20 -4.86
CA TYR A 40 2.43 -0.99 -4.48
C TYR A 40 1.49 -0.05 -3.73
N VAL A 41 1.91 0.32 -2.53
CA VAL A 41 1.09 1.13 -1.62
C VAL A 41 1.87 2.37 -1.18
N ARG A 42 1.15 3.46 -1.08
CA ARG A 42 1.58 4.68 -0.42
C ARG A 42 0.63 5.00 0.73
N ALA A 43 1.13 5.60 1.79
CA ALA A 43 0.30 6.04 2.92
C ALA A 43 0.88 7.31 3.56
N THR A 44 -0.01 8.14 4.09
CA THR A 44 0.34 9.05 5.18
C THR A 44 -0.05 8.40 6.49
N PHE A 45 0.63 8.79 7.57
CA PHE A 45 0.39 8.32 8.93
C PHE A 45 0.34 9.51 9.87
N PHE A 46 -0.66 9.53 10.76
CA PHE A 46 -0.79 10.53 11.82
C PHE A 46 -0.92 9.77 13.13
N SER A 47 0.12 9.87 13.95
CA SER A 47 0.34 8.97 15.08
C SER A 47 -0.77 9.06 16.12
N GLY A 48 -1.35 10.22 16.39
CA GLY A 48 -2.40 10.41 17.41
C GLY A 48 -2.00 10.00 18.84
N LEU A 49 -0.81 9.43 19.03
CA LEU A 49 -0.33 8.73 20.22
C LEU A 49 0.88 9.44 20.85
N GLY A 50 1.37 10.52 20.22
CA GLY A 50 2.56 11.28 20.67
C GLY A 50 2.29 12.40 21.70
N GLY A 51 1.05 12.61 22.13
CA GLY A 51 0.73 13.63 23.13
C GLY A 51 -0.62 14.34 22.90
N SER A 52 -1.54 14.10 23.83
CA SER A 52 -2.69 14.92 24.22
C SER A 52 -3.85 15.23 23.26
N ASP A 53 -3.80 15.06 21.94
CA ASP A 53 -5.01 15.38 21.14
C ASP A 53 -5.22 14.56 19.86
N ARG A 54 -5.98 13.46 20.00
CA ARG A 54 -6.51 12.66 18.88
C ARG A 54 -7.40 13.51 17.95
N THR A 55 -7.97 14.61 18.45
CA THR A 55 -8.75 15.58 17.67
C THR A 55 -7.85 16.37 16.74
N ALA A 56 -6.70 16.85 17.21
CA ALA A 56 -5.73 17.57 16.38
C ALA A 56 -5.16 16.68 15.27
N SER A 57 -4.77 15.43 15.58
CA SER A 57 -4.31 14.49 14.55
C SER A 57 -5.41 14.15 13.54
N ARG A 58 -6.66 14.05 13.98
CA ARG A 58 -7.81 13.85 13.08
C ARG A 58 -8.05 15.06 12.18
N ALA A 59 -8.07 16.26 12.74
CA ALA A 59 -8.24 17.49 11.96
C ALA A 59 -7.11 17.67 10.92
N LEU A 60 -5.87 17.32 11.28
CA LEU A 60 -4.76 17.31 10.35
C LEU A 60 -4.95 16.25 9.26
N ALA A 61 -5.35 15.03 9.62
CA ALA A 61 -5.62 13.96 8.67
C ALA A 61 -6.74 14.36 7.68
N GLU A 62 -7.82 14.92 8.17
CA GLU A 62 -8.94 15.44 7.36
C GLU A 62 -8.48 16.56 6.43
N SER A 63 -7.68 17.51 6.93
CA SER A 63 -7.11 18.58 6.10
C SER A 63 -6.23 18.02 4.98
N VAL A 64 -5.37 17.05 5.28
CA VAL A 64 -4.53 16.39 4.27
C VAL A 64 -5.38 15.62 3.25
N LEU A 65 -6.44 14.94 3.68
CA LEU A 65 -7.34 14.23 2.78
C LEU A 65 -8.02 15.18 1.78
N GLU A 66 -8.50 16.34 2.24
CA GLU A 66 -9.13 17.34 1.37
C GLU A 66 -8.13 17.89 0.34
N LYS A 67 -6.88 18.12 0.74
CA LYS A 67 -5.80 18.54 -0.17
C LYS A 67 -5.46 17.45 -1.20
N LEU A 68 -5.44 16.19 -0.79
CA LEU A 68 -5.23 15.07 -1.72
C LEU A 68 -6.40 14.95 -2.72
N ARG A 69 -7.64 15.20 -2.27
CA ARG A 69 -8.82 15.20 -3.13
C ARG A 69 -8.87 16.37 -4.11
N SER A 70 -8.28 17.51 -3.76
CA SER A 70 -8.12 18.65 -4.67
C SER A 70 -6.99 18.47 -5.69
N GLY A 71 -6.24 17.36 -5.62
CA GLY A 71 -5.18 17.03 -6.57
C GLY A 71 -3.77 17.48 -6.16
N GLU A 72 -3.57 17.93 -4.92
CA GLU A 72 -2.22 18.19 -4.42
C GLU A 72 -1.37 16.90 -4.39
N SER A 73 -0.05 17.04 -4.54
CA SER A 73 0.89 15.93 -4.60
C SER A 73 0.88 15.10 -3.31
N PHE A 74 0.65 13.79 -3.44
CA PHE A 74 0.68 12.90 -2.28
C PHE A 74 2.08 12.89 -1.66
N GLU A 75 3.12 12.82 -2.49
CA GLU A 75 4.51 12.79 -2.06
C GLU A 75 4.86 13.99 -1.17
N GLU A 76 4.48 15.18 -1.60
CA GLU A 76 4.79 16.42 -0.88
C GLU A 76 4.03 16.49 0.45
N LEU A 77 2.74 16.14 0.44
CA LEU A 77 1.92 16.13 1.65
C LEU A 77 2.41 15.06 2.64
N ALA A 78 2.83 13.89 2.16
CA ALA A 78 3.39 12.85 3.00
C ALA A 78 4.75 13.25 3.59
N GLN A 79 5.64 13.88 2.81
CA GLN A 79 6.90 14.40 3.32
C GLN A 79 6.72 15.50 4.37
N LYS A 80 5.68 16.32 4.20
CA LYS A 80 5.42 17.48 5.05
C LYS A 80 4.71 17.12 6.35
N TYR A 81 3.73 16.21 6.30
CA TYR A 81 2.78 16.01 7.39
C TYR A 81 2.75 14.58 7.95
N SER A 82 3.33 13.58 7.27
CA SER A 82 3.30 12.20 7.76
C SER A 82 4.28 12.01 8.92
N ASP A 83 3.78 11.43 10.00
CA ASP A 83 4.57 11.01 11.16
C ASP A 83 5.33 9.71 10.92
N ASP A 84 5.11 9.00 9.80
CA ASP A 84 5.80 7.73 9.55
C ASP A 84 7.29 7.97 9.24
N PRO A 85 8.22 7.58 10.14
CA PRO A 85 9.64 7.86 9.97
C PRO A 85 10.24 7.12 8.77
N GLY A 86 9.64 5.99 8.39
CA GLY A 86 10.10 5.15 7.28
C GLY A 86 9.69 5.72 5.93
N SER A 87 8.39 5.83 5.68
CA SER A 87 7.86 6.19 4.37
C SER A 87 7.59 7.68 4.19
N GLY A 88 7.36 8.46 5.26
CA GLY A 88 7.04 9.89 5.17
C GLY A 88 8.07 10.66 4.33
N LYS A 89 9.37 10.50 4.64
CA LYS A 89 10.48 11.10 3.87
C LYS A 89 10.55 10.64 2.40
N ARG A 90 10.01 9.45 2.09
CA ARG A 90 9.91 8.90 0.72
C ARG A 90 8.55 9.19 0.08
N GLY A 91 7.87 10.24 0.50
CA GLY A 91 6.56 10.60 -0.02
C GLY A 91 5.50 9.56 0.30
N GLY A 92 5.57 8.93 1.48
CA GLY A 92 4.64 7.90 1.93
C GLY A 92 4.85 6.52 1.31
N ASP A 93 5.94 6.31 0.55
CA ASP A 93 6.15 5.05 -0.17
C ASP A 93 6.48 3.87 0.75
N LEU A 94 5.56 2.90 0.81
CA LEU A 94 5.69 1.64 1.53
C LEU A 94 6.25 0.51 0.65
N GLY A 95 6.39 0.74 -0.66
CA GLY A 95 6.84 -0.23 -1.63
C GLY A 95 5.78 -1.26 -1.99
N MET A 96 6.23 -2.40 -2.53
CA MET A 96 5.37 -3.52 -2.86
C MET A 96 5.09 -4.36 -1.61
N LYS A 97 3.83 -4.42 -1.18
CA LYS A 97 3.38 -5.17 -0.01
C LYS A 97 2.61 -6.42 -0.42
N PRO A 98 2.97 -7.61 0.09
CA PRO A 98 2.10 -8.77 0.02
C PRO A 98 0.91 -8.63 0.97
N LYS A 99 -0.21 -9.29 0.63
CA LYS A 99 -1.33 -9.48 1.54
C LYS A 99 -0.86 -10.24 2.80
N GLY A 100 -1.45 -9.94 3.95
CA GLY A 100 -1.08 -10.46 5.27
C GLY A 100 0.12 -9.77 5.95
N THR A 101 0.63 -8.65 5.42
CA THR A 101 1.83 -7.98 5.97
C THR A 101 1.58 -6.58 6.52
N MET A 102 0.36 -6.08 6.40
CA MET A 102 -0.07 -4.79 6.95
C MET A 102 -1.13 -5.04 8.02
N VAL A 103 -1.41 -4.01 8.83
CA VAL A 103 -2.49 -4.11 9.82
C VAL A 103 -3.84 -4.33 9.14
N PRO A 104 -4.73 -5.17 9.70
CA PRO A 104 -5.91 -5.66 8.99
C PRO A 104 -6.81 -4.56 8.41
N GLU A 105 -7.03 -3.48 9.15
CA GLU A 105 -7.91 -2.38 8.74
C GLU A 105 -7.32 -1.60 7.55
N PHE A 106 -6.00 -1.35 7.59
CA PHE A 106 -5.28 -0.73 6.47
C PHE A 106 -5.25 -1.65 5.25
N GLU A 107 -4.95 -2.93 5.47
CA GLU A 107 -4.81 -3.92 4.42
C GLU A 107 -6.11 -4.11 3.64
N ALA A 108 -7.23 -4.26 4.35
CA ALA A 108 -8.54 -4.42 3.74
C ALA A 108 -8.84 -3.31 2.72
N VAL A 109 -8.56 -2.05 3.10
CA VAL A 109 -8.77 -0.90 2.22
C VAL A 109 -7.73 -0.85 1.09
N ALA A 110 -6.45 -1.09 1.41
CA ALA A 110 -5.36 -1.08 0.43
C ALA A 110 -5.58 -2.08 -0.73
N PHE A 111 -6.08 -3.27 -0.41
CA PHE A 111 -6.35 -4.32 -1.38
C PHE A 111 -7.74 -4.25 -2.03
N ALA A 112 -8.73 -3.62 -1.40
CA ALA A 112 -10.07 -3.41 -1.98
C ALA A 112 -10.08 -2.40 -3.15
N MET A 113 -9.09 -1.50 -3.21
CA MET A 113 -8.94 -0.57 -4.33
C MET A 113 -8.86 -1.33 -5.67
N LYS A 114 -9.33 -0.75 -6.78
CA LYS A 114 -9.41 -1.44 -8.08
C LYS A 114 -8.46 -0.89 -9.14
N LYS A 115 -8.03 0.36 -9.02
CA LYS A 115 -7.17 1.03 -10.00
C LYS A 115 -5.99 1.78 -9.35
N PRO A 116 -4.83 1.87 -10.02
CA PRO A 116 -3.77 2.80 -9.63
C PRO A 116 -4.28 4.23 -9.57
N GLY A 117 -3.81 5.01 -8.61
CA GLY A 117 -4.27 6.37 -8.36
C GLY A 117 -5.47 6.47 -7.42
N GLU A 118 -6.07 5.35 -7.01
CA GLU A 118 -7.14 5.40 -6.01
C GLU A 118 -6.60 5.81 -4.64
N LEU A 119 -7.33 6.74 -4.02
CA LEU A 119 -7.12 7.27 -2.69
C LEU A 119 -8.28 6.83 -1.79
N SER A 120 -7.98 6.31 -0.61
CA SER A 120 -9.01 6.01 0.39
C SER A 120 -9.41 7.24 1.20
N GLY A 121 -10.49 7.12 1.97
CA GLY A 121 -10.71 8.01 3.11
C GLY A 121 -9.71 7.74 4.25
N ILE A 122 -9.99 8.30 5.42
CA ILE A 122 -9.22 8.03 6.64
C ILE A 122 -9.48 6.59 7.09
N VAL A 123 -8.40 5.83 7.26
CA VAL A 123 -8.41 4.51 7.90
C VAL A 123 -7.78 4.65 9.28
N GLU A 124 -8.54 4.29 10.30
CA GLU A 124 -8.10 4.30 11.68
C GLU A 124 -7.61 2.91 12.09
N THR A 125 -6.46 2.88 12.73
CA THR A 125 -5.79 1.67 13.21
C THR A 125 -5.33 1.90 14.64
N ASN A 126 -4.86 0.84 15.31
CA ASN A 126 -4.25 0.98 16.65
C ASN A 126 -2.99 1.85 16.67
N PHE A 127 -2.38 2.14 15.51
CA PHE A 127 -1.21 3.00 15.40
C PHE A 127 -1.57 4.47 15.19
N GLY A 128 -2.76 4.77 14.65
CA GLY A 128 -3.13 6.11 14.23
C GLY A 128 -3.97 6.12 12.95
N LEU A 129 -4.00 7.28 12.28
CA LEU A 129 -4.82 7.54 11.10
C LEU A 129 -3.99 7.46 9.83
N HIS A 130 -4.58 6.88 8.78
CA HIS A 130 -3.89 6.60 7.52
C HIS A 130 -4.73 6.98 6.31
N HIS A 131 -4.06 7.36 5.22
CA HIS A 131 -4.68 7.49 3.90
C HIS A 131 -4.02 6.52 2.91
N PRO A 132 -4.42 5.24 2.86
CA PRO A 132 -3.99 4.33 1.82
C PRO A 132 -4.20 4.90 0.40
N PHE A 133 -3.17 4.75 -0.42
CA PHE A 133 -3.19 5.11 -1.83
C PHE A 133 -2.60 3.98 -2.66
N ARG A 134 -3.33 3.52 -3.68
CA ARG A 134 -2.79 2.52 -4.60
C ARG A 134 -1.86 3.17 -5.60
N ARG A 135 -0.59 2.82 -5.55
CA ARG A 135 0.37 3.22 -6.57
C ARG A 135 0.34 2.30 -7.79
N ALA A 136 0.69 2.85 -8.95
CA ALA A 136 1.01 2.07 -10.15
C ALA A 136 2.27 1.23 -9.96
N SER A 137 2.41 0.15 -10.74
CA SER A 137 3.53 -0.81 -10.68
C SER A 137 4.78 -0.40 -11.44
N GLY A 138 4.92 0.86 -11.86
CA GLY A 138 6.05 1.37 -12.63
C GLY A 138 6.74 2.58 -11.98
N ALA A 139 8.04 2.74 -12.24
CA ALA A 139 8.91 3.84 -11.80
C ALA A 139 8.58 5.20 -12.46
N GLY A 140 7.30 5.53 -12.62
CA GLY A 140 6.83 6.64 -13.47
C GLY A 140 5.69 7.46 -12.87
N ALA A 141 5.62 7.62 -11.55
CA ALA A 141 4.80 8.67 -10.93
C ALA A 141 5.59 9.98 -10.87
N ALA A 142 6.05 10.45 -12.04
CA ALA A 142 6.44 11.84 -12.20
C ALA A 142 5.19 12.61 -12.62
N SER A 143 4.75 13.53 -11.76
CA SER A 143 3.75 14.57 -12.00
C SER A 143 2.32 14.10 -12.28
N LEU A 144 1.46 14.24 -11.26
CA LEU A 144 0.10 14.70 -11.47
C LEU A 144 0.17 16.04 -12.23
N ARG A 145 -0.45 16.11 -13.40
CA ARG A 145 -0.61 17.34 -14.20
C ARG A 145 -1.85 18.10 -13.77
#